data_AF-I0YI48-F1
#
_entry.id   AF-I0YI48-F1
#
_cell.length_a   1.000
_cell.length_b   1.000
_cell.length_c   1.000
_cell.angle_alpha   90.00
_cell.angle_beta   90.00
_cell.angle_gamma   90.00
#
_symmetry.space_group_name_H-M   'P 1'
#
loop_
_entity.id
_entity.type
_entity.pdbx_description
1 polymer ?
#
loop_
_entity_poly.entity_id
_entity_poly.type
_entity_poly.pdbx_seq_one_letter_code
_entity_poly.pdbx_strand_id
1 'polypeptide(L)' 'MSGTEEKISPELQQFLLNEQAKAQMQQTVARLTDTCWDKCVGTPGRSLGSREEACLSDCAKRFIETTQV' A
#
# COMPACT_ATOMS: atom_id res chain seq x y z
N MET A 1 14.37 20.02 -33.36
CA MET A 1 14.10 19.72 -31.94
C MET A 1 14.24 18.22 -31.80
N SER A 2 15.45 17.76 -31.53
CA SER A 2 15.79 16.33 -31.50
C SER A 2 16.58 16.09 -30.22
N GLY A 3 16.23 15.04 -29.47
CA GLY A 3 17.08 14.52 -28.41
C GLY A 3 16.37 14.26 -27.09
N THR A 4 15.76 13.09 -26.98
CA THR A 4 15.98 12.11 -25.90
C THR A 4 15.49 10.74 -26.37
N GLU A 5 16.16 10.13 -27.36
CA GLU A 5 16.25 8.66 -27.37
C GLU A 5 17.40 8.30 -26.45
N GLU A 6 17.15 8.44 -25.15
CA GLU A 6 18.02 7.83 -24.14
C GLU A 6 17.75 6.33 -24.23
N LYS A 7 18.73 5.57 -24.72
CA LYS A 7 18.66 4.10 -24.69
C LYS A 7 18.57 3.70 -23.22
N ILE A 8 17.35 3.53 -22.70
CA ILE A 8 17.12 3.05 -21.35
C ILE A 8 17.87 1.72 -21.25
N SER A 9 18.92 1.69 -20.42
CA SER A 9 19.69 0.47 -20.27
C SER A 9 18.78 -0.61 -19.67
N PRO A 10 18.94 -1.89 -20.03
CA PRO A 10 18.14 -2.97 -19.46
C PRO A 10 18.14 -2.97 -17.93
N GLU A 11 19.25 -2.55 -17.32
CA GLU A 11 19.40 -2.40 -15.87
C GLU A 11 18.53 -1.27 -15.31
N LEU A 12 18.50 -0.11 -15.99
CA LEU A 12 17.64 1.00 -15.61
C LEU A 12 16.16 0.64 -15.77
N GLN A 13 15.80 -0.07 -16.83
CA GLN A 13 14.43 -0.55 -17.02
C GLN A 13 14.01 -1.49 -15.88
N GLN A 14 14.87 -2.44 -15.51
CA GLN A 14 14.60 -3.35 -14.40
C GLN A 14 14.49 -2.61 -13.06
N PHE A 15 15.36 -1.62 -12.83
CA PHE A 15 15.29 -0.76 -11.65
C PHE A 15 13.95 -0.02 -11.58
N LEU A 16 13.51 0.60 -12.69
CA LEU A 16 12.24 1.32 -12.75
C LEU A 16 11.04 0.41 -12.46
N LEU A 17 11.03 -0.80 -13.01
CA LEU A 17 9.97 -1.78 -12.73
C LEU A 17 9.92 -2.15 -11.24
N ASN A 18 11.08 -2.34 -10.61
CA ASN A 18 11.16 -2.64 -9.19
C ASN A 18 10.68 -1.47 -8.32
N GLU A 19 11.09 -0.24 -8.64
CA GLU A 19 10.64 0.95 -7.92
C GLU A 19 9.15 1.22 -8.11
N GLN A 20 8.62 0.98 -9.32
CA GLN A 20 7.19 1.07 -9.58
C GLN A 20 6.39 0.07 -8.74
N ALA A 21 6.83 -1.18 -8.64
CA ALA A 21 6.20 -2.19 -7.81
C ALA A 21 6.21 -1.79 -6.32
N LYS A 22 7.33 -1.23 -5.83
CA LYS A 22 7.42 -0.70 -4.46
C LYS A 22 6.44 0.45 -4.24
N ALA A 23 6.36 1.41 -5.17
CA ALA A 23 5.44 2.54 -5.06
C ALA A 23 3.98 2.09 -5.05
N GLN A 24 3.60 1.12 -5.88
CA GLN A 24 2.26 0.52 -5.89
C GLN A 24 1.94 -0.17 -4.55
N MET A 25 2.91 -0.91 -3.99
CA MET A 25 2.76 -1.53 -2.67
C MET A 25 2.58 -0.49 -1.57
N GLN A 26 3.37 0.58 -1.57
CA GLN A 26 3.24 1.68 -0.60
C GLN A 26 1.86 2.34 -0.68
N GLN A 27 1.35 2.59 -1.89
CA GLN A 27 0.00 3.13 -2.09
C GLN A 27 -1.08 2.17 -1.57
N THR A 28 -0.89 0.87 -1.77
CA THR A 28 -1.80 -0.17 -1.27
C THR A 28 -1.82 -0.20 0.26
N VAL A 29 -0.64 -0.14 0.89
CA VAL A 29 -0.51 -0.09 2.35
C VAL A 29 -1.17 1.18 2.90
N ALA A 30 -0.94 2.35 2.30
CA ALA A 30 -1.57 3.60 2.73
C ALA A 30 -3.10 3.49 2.68
N ARG A 31 -3.66 3.00 1.56
CA ARG A 31 -5.11 2.80 1.42
C ARG A 31 -5.67 1.79 2.43
N LEU A 32 -4.94 0.71 2.71
CA LEU A 32 -5.32 -0.28 3.72
C LEU A 32 -5.38 0.40 5.09
N THR A 33 -4.34 1.15 5.45
CA THR A 33 -4.26 1.87 6.72
C THR A 33 -5.44 2.83 6.88
N ASP A 34 -5.70 3.70 5.91
CA ASP A 34 -6.80 4.67 5.98
C ASP A 34 -8.15 3.95 6.10
N THR A 35 -8.41 2.98 5.24
CA THR A 35 -9.68 2.24 5.20
C THR A 35 -9.95 1.49 6.49
N CYS A 36 -8.96 0.79 7.03
CA CYS A 36 -9.12 -0.01 8.23
C CYS A 36 -9.13 0.84 9.49
N TRP A 37 -8.39 1.95 9.50
CA TRP A 37 -8.43 2.90 10.60
C TRP A 37 -9.83 3.50 10.76
N ASP A 38 -10.41 4.03 9.69
CA ASP A 38 -11.75 4.64 9.70
C ASP A 38 -12.85 3.65 10.12
N LYS A 39 -12.68 2.35 9.82
CA LYS A 39 -13.65 1.31 10.15
C LYS A 39 -13.52 0.79 11.58
N CYS A 40 -12.30 0.71 12.10
CA CYS A 40 -12.03 -0.03 13.33
C CYS A 40 -11.68 0.84 14.53
N VAL A 41 -11.15 2.05 14.31
CA VAL A 41 -10.69 2.93 15.39
C VAL A 41 -11.69 4.05 15.60
N GLY A 42 -12.49 3.94 16.67
CA GLY A 42 -13.55 4.90 16.97
C GLY A 42 -13.05 6.15 17.70
N THR A 43 -12.38 5.98 18.83
CA THR A 43 -11.79 7.09 19.61
C THR A 43 -10.29 6.81 19.78
N PRO A 44 -9.42 7.56 19.07
CA PRO A 44 -7.98 7.35 19.16
C PRO A 44 -7.47 7.46 20.60
N GLY A 45 -6.89 6.38 21.11
CA GLY A 45 -6.25 6.31 22.43
C GLY A 45 -4.73 6.26 22.34
N ARG A 46 -4.05 6.11 23.49
CA ARG A 46 -2.59 5.91 23.54
C ARG A 46 -2.15 4.53 23.02
N SER A 47 -3.08 3.59 22.96
CA SER A 47 -2.89 2.22 22.51
C SER A 47 -4.19 1.72 21.88
N LEU A 48 -4.07 0.70 21.03
CA LEU A 48 -5.22 -0.02 20.51
C LEU A 48 -5.80 -0.92 21.62
N GLY A 49 -7.11 -0.91 21.77
CA GLY A 49 -7.80 -1.91 22.59
C GLY A 49 -7.89 -3.26 21.87
N SER A 50 -8.11 -4.34 22.60
CA SER A 50 -8.20 -5.70 22.03
C SER A 50 -9.25 -5.84 20.92
N ARG A 51 -10.35 -5.08 20.99
CA ARG A 51 -11.38 -5.05 19.93
C ARG A 51 -10.89 -4.35 18.67
N GLU A 52 -10.13 -3.26 18.81
CA GLU A 52 -9.57 -2.51 17.69
C GLU A 52 -8.49 -3.36 17.00
N GLU A 53 -7.63 -4.02 17.76
CA GLU A 53 -6.61 -4.95 17.22
C GLU A 53 -7.24 -6.09 16.43
N ALA A 54 -8.27 -6.75 16.98
CA ALA A 54 -8.99 -7.82 16.30
C ALA A 54 -9.67 -7.31 15.01
N CYS A 55 -10.35 -6.15 15.07
CA CYS A 55 -10.99 -5.54 13.91
C CYS A 55 -9.97 -5.20 12.81
N LEU A 56 -8.84 -4.60 13.18
CA LEU A 56 -7.78 -4.22 12.23
C LEU A 56 -7.18 -5.45 11.53
N SER A 57 -6.97 -6.55 12.27
CA SER A 57 -6.49 -7.82 11.69
C SER A 57 -7.47 -8.39 10.66
N ASP A 58 -8.76 -8.46 11.02
CA ASP A 58 -9.81 -8.93 10.11
C ASP A 58 -10.00 -8.00 8.91
N CYS A 59 -9.94 -6.68 9.13
CA CYS A 59 -10.06 -5.69 8.08
C CYS A 59 -8.91 -5.80 7.07
N ALA A 60 -7.66 -5.88 7.54
CA ALA A 60 -6.49 -6.00 6.68
C ALA A 60 -6.57 -7.27 5.81
N LYS A 61 -6.99 -8.40 6.39
CA LYS A 61 -7.20 -9.65 5.66
C LYS A 61 -8.23 -9.48 4.54
N ARG A 62 -9.42 -8.94 4.87
CA ARG A 62 -10.50 -8.71 3.89
C ARG A 62 -10.12 -7.66 2.82
N PHE A 63 -9.36 -6.63 3.20
CA PHE A 63 -8.89 -5.62 2.26
C PHE A 63 -8.01 -6.25 1.17
N ILE A 64 -7.08 -7.12 1.57
CA ILE A 64 -6.19 -7.81 0.62
C ILE A 64 -7.00 -8.76 -0.27
N GLU A 65 -7.91 -9.56 0.30
CA GLU A 65 -8.79 -10.47 -0.45
C GLU A 65 -9.63 -9.75 -1.51
N THR A 66 -10.09 -8.52 -1.22
CA THR A 66 -10.91 -7.72 -2.15
C THR A 66 -10.10 -6.88 -3.14
N THR A 67 -8.82 -6.65 -2.88
CA THR A 67 -7.93 -5.84 -3.73
C THR A 67 -7.06 -6.69 -4.67
N GLN A 68 -6.94 -8.00 -4.43
CA GLN A 68 -6.17 -8.94 -5.28
C GLN A 68 -7.02 -9.61 -6.39
N VAL A 69 -8.09 -8.97 -6.83
CA VAL A 69 -8.94 -9.37 -7.97
C VAL A 69 -9.09 -8.24 -8.97
#